data_AF-A0AA86N0B5-F1
#
_entry.id   AF-A0AA86N0B5-F1
#
_cell.length_a   1.000
_cell.length_b   1.000
_cell.length_c   1.000
_cell.angle_alpha   90.00
_cell.angle_beta   90.00
_cell.angle_gamma   90.00
#
_symmetry.space_group_name_H-M   'P 1'
#
loop_
_entity.id
_entity.type
_entity.pdbx_description
1 polymer ?
#
loop_
_entity_poly.entity_id
_entity_poly.type
_entity_poly.pdbx_seq_one_letter_code
_entity_poly.pdbx_strand_id
1 'polypeptide(L)'
;MRLEAVGQPIRYRWPGGEIVLIPGQPVEVEPDRARRILAKLGDRVRPVGLPQPGDPIRWDSPLFGTCEGEVLATYPDGSVLVWHPATDRLAKIPAEWMTERGR
;
A
#
# COMPACT_ATOMS: atom_id res chain seq x y z
N MET A 1 -4.04 3.50 10.86
CA MET A 1 -3.43 2.25 10.34
C MET A 1 -3.99 2.01 8.96
N ARG A 2 -3.17 1.64 7.98
CA ARG A 2 -3.66 1.35 6.62
C ARG A 2 -4.01 -0.12 6.48
N LEU A 3 -5.18 -0.41 5.93
CA LEU A 3 -5.65 -1.76 5.65
C LEU A 3 -6.00 -1.92 4.17
N GLU A 4 -5.76 -3.10 3.63
CA GLU A 4 -6.26 -3.49 2.31
C GLU A 4 -6.78 -4.93 2.34
N ALA A 5 -7.58 -5.30 1.33
CA ALA A 5 -8.03 -6.67 1.20
C ALA A 5 -6.96 -7.56 0.53
N VAL A 6 -6.95 -8.84 0.90
CA VAL A 6 -6.08 -9.86 0.29
C VAL A 6 -6.93 -10.66 -0.69
N GLY A 7 -6.72 -10.46 -1.99
CA GLY A 7 -7.36 -11.23 -3.08
C GLY A 7 -8.58 -10.57 -3.73
N GLN A 8 -9.66 -10.31 -2.99
CA GLN A 8 -10.89 -9.72 -3.53
C GLN A 8 -11.37 -8.51 -2.73
N PRO A 9 -12.06 -7.53 -3.36
CA PRO A 9 -12.65 -6.42 -2.62
C PRO A 9 -13.60 -6.87 -1.51
N ILE A 10 -13.52 -6.21 -0.34
CA ILE A 10 -14.34 -6.52 0.83
C ILE A 10 -15.07 -5.26 1.28
N ARG A 11 -16.40 -5.34 1.30
CA ARG A 11 -17.25 -4.34 1.96
C ARG A 11 -17.47 -4.73 3.41
N TYR A 12 -17.03 -3.88 4.33
CA TYR A 12 -17.21 -4.06 5.77
C TYR A 12 -18.11 -2.96 6.33
N ARG A 13 -19.20 -3.37 7.00
CA ARG A 13 -20.22 -2.46 7.57
C ARG A 13 -20.26 -2.57 9.09
N TRP A 14 -20.53 -1.45 9.75
CA TRP A 14 -20.73 -1.36 11.20
C TRP A 14 -21.72 -0.23 11.55
N PRO A 15 -22.22 -0.14 12.79
CA PRO A 15 -23.09 0.96 13.19
C PRO A 15 -22.40 2.32 13.02
N GLY A 16 -22.91 3.14 12.10
CA GLY A 16 -22.37 4.47 11.82
C GLY A 16 -21.28 4.52 10.74
N GLY A 17 -21.11 3.48 9.91
CA GLY A 17 -20.26 3.60 8.73
C GLY A 17 -20.02 2.31 7.97
N GLU A 18 -19.34 2.47 6.84
CA GLU A 18 -18.84 1.37 6.03
C GLU A 18 -17.50 1.73 5.40
N ILE A 19 -16.75 0.70 5.02
CA ILE A 19 -15.51 0.82 4.25
C ILE A 19 -15.49 -0.26 3.18
N VAL A 20 -14.85 0.06 2.05
CA VAL A 20 -14.50 -0.90 1.03
C VAL A 20 -12.99 -1.03 1.02
N LEU A 21 -12.49 -2.24 1.27
CA LEU A 21 -11.07 -2.58 1.19
C LEU A 21 -10.83 -3.25 -0.15
N ILE A 22 -9.89 -2.75 -0.93
CA ILE A 22 -9.57 -3.27 -2.27
C ILE A 22 -8.10 -3.74 -2.25
N PRO A 23 -7.77 -4.91 -2.83
CA PRO A 23 -6.38 -5.32 -2.95
C PRO A 23 -5.53 -4.30 -3.72
N GLY A 24 -4.36 -3.96 -3.19
CA GLY A 24 -3.49 -2.93 -3.76
C GLY A 24 -3.94 -1.49 -3.48
N GLN A 25 -5.03 -1.28 -2.72
CA GLN A 25 -5.51 0.05 -2.35
C GLN A 25 -5.64 0.16 -0.82
N PRO A 26 -4.56 0.48 -0.10
CA PRO A 26 -4.58 0.58 1.34
C PRO A 26 -5.31 1.85 1.80
N VAL A 27 -6.38 1.66 2.56
CA VAL A 27 -7.22 2.74 3.11
C VAL A 27 -6.83 3.03 4.55
N GLU A 28 -6.79 4.31 4.92
CA GLU A 28 -6.55 4.73 6.30
C GLU A 28 -7.76 4.39 7.17
N VAL A 29 -7.50 3.64 8.24
CA VAL A 29 -8.51 3.20 9.21
C VAL A 29 -8.04 3.59 10.61
N GLU A 30 -8.96 4.13 11.40
CA GLU A 30 -8.75 4.42 12.82
C GLU A 30 -8.23 3.15 13.54
N PRO A 31 -7.17 3.23 14.38
CA PRO A 31 -6.51 2.06 14.95
C PRO A 31 -7.43 1.03 15.63
N ASP A 32 -8.38 1.45 16.46
CA ASP A 32 -9.29 0.53 17.14
C ASP A 32 -10.26 -0.13 16.17
N ARG A 33 -10.71 0.61 15.14
CA ARG A 33 -11.47 0.04 14.04
C ARG A 33 -10.65 -0.97 13.25
N ALA A 34 -9.39 -0.64 12.94
CA ALA A 34 -8.51 -1.51 12.18
C ALA A 34 -8.30 -2.85 12.90
N ARG A 35 -8.08 -2.82 14.22
CA ARG A 35 -7.99 -4.02 15.07
C ARG A 35 -9.26 -4.88 14.98
N ARG A 36 -10.45 -4.28 15.03
CA ARG A 36 -11.73 -5.01 14.89
C ARG A 36 -11.91 -5.63 13.51
N ILE A 37 -11.52 -4.91 12.46
CA ILE A 37 -11.56 -5.40 11.08
C ILE A 37 -10.62 -6.60 10.93
N LEU A 38 -9.38 -6.49 11.39
CA LEU A 38 -8.40 -7.57 11.37
C LEU A 38 -8.88 -8.79 12.16
N ALA A 39 -9.41 -8.60 13.37
CA ALA A 39 -9.95 -9.70 14.17
C ALA A 39 -11.14 -10.42 13.52
N LYS A 40 -11.97 -9.68 12.76
CA LYS A 40 -13.18 -10.23 12.13
C LYS A 40 -12.94 -10.81 10.73
N LEU A 41 -12.06 -10.22 9.95
CA LEU A 41 -11.81 -10.62 8.56
C LEU A 41 -10.56 -11.49 8.39
N GLY A 42 -9.71 -11.58 9.42
CA GLY A 42 -8.57 -12.49 9.45
C GLY A 42 -7.62 -12.29 8.28
N ASP A 43 -7.28 -13.38 7.62
CA ASP A 43 -6.39 -13.49 6.45
C ASP A 43 -6.88 -12.74 5.20
N ARG A 44 -8.16 -12.36 5.16
CA ARG A 44 -8.75 -11.63 4.03
C ARG A 44 -8.39 -10.15 4.00
N VAL A 45 -7.77 -9.63 5.06
CA VAL A 45 -7.32 -8.24 5.17
C VAL A 45 -5.94 -8.23 5.79
N ARG A 46 -5.07 -7.34 5.30
CA ARG A 46 -3.73 -7.16 5.88
C ARG A 46 -3.47 -5.71 6.26
N PRO A 47 -2.73 -5.46 7.35
CA PRO A 47 -2.14 -4.15 7.58
C PRO A 47 -1.07 -3.89 6.51
N VAL A 48 -1.04 -2.66 6.00
CA VAL A 48 -0.03 -2.22 5.04
C VAL A 48 0.83 -1.17 5.70
N GLY A 49 2.08 -1.52 5.94
CA GLY A 49 3.10 -0.58 6.41
C GLY A 49 3.45 0.45 5.33
N LEU A 50 4.12 1.52 5.75
CA LEU A 50 4.93 2.28 4.80
C LEU A 50 6.13 1.41 4.41
N PRO A 51 6.52 1.35 3.13
CA PRO A 51 7.76 0.70 2.75
C PRO A 51 8.93 1.32 3.51
N GLN A 52 9.89 0.52 3.94
CA GLN A 52 11.11 0.95 4.61
C GLN A 52 12.28 0.98 3.64
N PRO A 53 13.32 1.77 3.90
CA PRO A 53 14.57 1.67 3.14
C PRO A 53 15.09 0.23 3.10
N GLY A 54 15.42 -0.26 1.91
CA GLY A 54 15.80 -1.64 1.65
C GLY A 54 14.65 -2.55 1.19
N ASP A 55 13.39 -2.12 1.32
CA ASP A 55 12.27 -2.93 0.86
C ASP A 55 12.17 -2.91 -0.67
N PRO A 56 11.93 -4.07 -1.31
CA PRO A 56 11.55 -4.09 -2.72
C PRO A 56 10.12 -3.56 -2.88
N ILE A 57 9.90 -2.79 -3.93
CA ILE A 57 8.57 -2.34 -4.33
C ILE A 57 8.33 -2.58 -5.82
N ARG A 58 7.05 -2.67 -6.18
CA ARG A 58 6.58 -2.56 -7.56
C ARG A 58 5.64 -1.40 -7.71
N TRP A 59 5.72 -0.71 -8.85
CA TRP A 59 4.82 0.38 -9.18
C TRP A 59 4.48 0.41 -10.67
N ASP A 60 3.31 0.93 -11.01
CA ASP A 60 2.92 1.16 -12.40
C ASP A 60 3.28 2.59 -12.80
N SER A 61 4.28 2.72 -13.67
CA SER A 61 4.65 3.99 -14.28
C SER A 61 3.74 4.32 -15.45
N PRO A 62 3.13 5.52 -15.51
CA PRO A 62 2.30 5.93 -16.64
C PRO A 62 3.05 5.94 -17.99
N LEU A 63 4.38 6.06 -17.97
CA LEU A 63 5.22 6.16 -19.17
C LEU A 63 5.97 4.86 -19.49
N PHE A 64 6.28 4.05 -18.48
CA PHE A 64 7.17 2.89 -18.61
C PHE A 64 6.51 1.56 -18.24
N GLY A 65 5.22 1.56 -17.85
CA GLY A 65 4.52 0.38 -17.37
C GLY A 65 5.02 -0.06 -15.99
N THR A 66 4.83 -1.33 -15.66
CA THR A 66 5.23 -1.89 -14.37
C THR A 66 6.74 -1.88 -14.21
N CYS A 67 7.20 -1.28 -13.12
CA CYS A 67 8.59 -1.16 -12.72
C CYS A 67 8.79 -1.76 -11.33
N GLU A 68 10.03 -2.15 -11.04
CA GLU A 68 10.45 -2.63 -9.73
C GLU A 68 11.76 -1.98 -9.29
N GLY A 69 11.96 -1.91 -7.98
CA GLY A 69 13.12 -1.23 -7.41
C GLY A 69 13.12 -1.29 -5.89
N GLU A 70 14.23 -0.85 -5.31
CA GLU A 70 14.44 -0.82 -3.87
C GLU A 70 14.15 0.58 -3.32
N VAL A 71 13.50 0.64 -2.16
CA VAL A 71 13.24 1.89 -1.45
C VAL A 71 14.55 2.40 -0.86
N LEU A 72 14.92 3.63 -1.22
CA LEU A 72 16.08 4.33 -0.70
C LEU A 72 15.71 5.26 0.47
N ALA A 73 14.50 5.83 0.43
CA ALA A 73 13.96 6.68 1.48
C ALA A 73 12.42 6.69 1.45
N THR A 74 11.81 6.96 2.60
CA THR A 74 10.35 7.03 2.75
C THR A 74 9.95 8.40 3.29
N TYR A 75 8.86 8.96 2.77
CA TYR A 75 8.36 10.27 3.16
C TYR A 75 7.07 10.18 3.98
N PRO A 76 6.71 11.22 4.77
CA PRO A 76 5.49 11.23 5.57
C PRO A 76 4.19 11.11 4.76
N ASP A 77 4.21 11.51 3.48
CA ASP A 77 3.09 11.34 2.55
C ASP A 77 2.94 9.89 2.03
N GLY A 78 3.84 8.99 2.46
CA GLY A 78 3.86 7.58 2.08
C GLY A 78 4.45 7.30 0.69
N SER A 79 4.94 8.33 0.00
CA SER A 79 5.77 8.15 -1.17
C SER A 79 7.17 7.66 -0.79
N VAL A 80 7.89 7.14 -1.78
CA VAL A 80 9.21 6.54 -1.61
C VAL A 80 10.17 7.04 -2.67
N LEU A 81 11.45 7.15 -2.32
CA LEU A 81 12.52 7.42 -3.27
C LEU A 81 13.10 6.09 -3.74
N VAL A 82 13.26 5.91 -5.04
CA VAL A 82 13.90 4.73 -5.65
C VAL A 82 14.88 5.14 -6.74
N TRP A 83 15.77 4.21 -7.12
CA TRP A 83 16.45 4.29 -8.41
C TRP A 83 15.50 3.79 -9.51
N HIS A 84 15.14 4.64 -10.47
CA HIS A 84 14.20 4.28 -11.51
C HIS A 84 14.92 3.57 -12.67
N PRO A 85 14.62 2.28 -12.95
CA PRO A 85 15.43 1.47 -13.87
C PRO A 85 15.40 1.96 -15.33
N ALA A 86 14.27 2.53 -15.79
CA ALA A 86 14.16 2.99 -17.17
C ALA A 86 14.81 4.36 -17.45
N THR A 87 15.05 5.17 -16.42
CA THR A 87 15.58 6.54 -16.57
C THR A 87 16.96 6.71 -15.97
N ASP A 88 17.44 5.70 -15.24
CA ASP A 88 18.73 5.68 -14.53
C ASP A 88 18.93 6.90 -13.63
N ARG A 89 17.85 7.26 -12.91
CA ARG A 89 17.78 8.44 -12.04
C ARG A 89 16.98 8.15 -10.79
N LEU A 90 17.20 8.94 -9.75
CA LEU A 90 16.33 8.96 -8.57
C LEU A 90 14.93 9.46 -8.93
N ALA A 91 13.92 8.71 -8.51
CA ALA A 91 12.52 9.06 -8.69
C ALA A 91 11.74 8.94 -7.38
N LYS A 92 10.87 9.93 -7.13
CA LYS A 92 9.90 9.88 -6.04
C LYS A 92 8.64 9.19 -6.57
N ILE A 93 8.35 8.00 -6.05
CA ILE A 93 7.19 7.18 -6.44
C ILE A 93 6.05 7.45 -5.46
N PRO A 94 4.90 7.98 -5.94
CA PRO A 94 3.73 8.18 -5.10
C PRO A 94 3.17 6.86 -4.57
N ALA A 95 2.51 6.93 -3.41
CA ALA A 95 1.96 5.76 -2.76
C ALA A 95 0.91 5.03 -3.63
N GLU A 96 0.13 5.80 -4.37
CA GLU A 96 -0.92 5.33 -5.27
C GLU A 96 -0.41 4.59 -6.50
N TRP A 97 0.86 4.74 -6.88
CA TRP A 97 1.44 4.00 -8.01
C TRP A 97 1.96 2.63 -7.58
N MET A 98 2.22 2.44 -6.29
CA MET A 98 2.79 1.20 -5.76
C MET A 98 1.74 0.09 -5.75
N THR A 99 2.00 -0.98 -6.50
CA THR A 99 1.15 -2.17 -6.61
C THR A 99 1.56 -3.28 -5.66
N GLU A 100 2.84 -3.29 -5.28
CA GLU A 100 3.39 -4.23 -4.30
C GLU A 100 4.33 -3.46 -3.38
N ARG A 101 4.06 -3.50 -2.08
CA ARG A 101 4.90 -2.90 -1.04
C ARG A 101 5.58 -4.04 -0.30
N GLY A 102 6.90 -3.97 -0.15
CA GLY A 102 7.73 -5.00 0.46
C GLY A 102 7.24 -5.50 1.82
N ARG A 103 7.84 -6.62 2.25
CA ARG A 103 7.37 -7.59 3.26
C ARG A 103 6.66 -7.02 4.49
#